data_AF-L8P991-F1
#
_entry.id   AF-L8P991-F1
#
_cell.length_a   1.000
_cell.length_b   1.000
_cell.length_c   1.000
_cell.angle_alpha   90.00
_cell.angle_beta   90.00
_cell.angle_gamma   90.00
#
_symmetry.space_group_name_H-M   'P 1'
#
loop_
_entity.id
_entity.type
_entity.pdbx_description
1 polymer ?
#
loop_
_entity_poly.entity_id
_entity_poly.type
_entity_poly.pdbx_seq_one_letter_code
_entity_poly.pdbx_strand_id
1 'polypeptide(L)'
;MRLRVPSAPREPSAPRIASVPPLALAGGALAVGFGGLYLAGLLVAGGDMDAGTTVRGVDIGGLSRQEAVRKLEQRLGPAGSRDLAVTVGDREGTVDPRRTGLTFDFEETVDRAARTDDADPVSVIGGLFRSGGPVEPVVRVDEDKARAALGKLATSLDQKVRDGAVTFTDGRVRQISPRNGYALDTKAAVDPLRAAFLRGAPRSVTALPVRETKPKVTAREVRRAVREFAQPAMSGPVRLIAADRRFVVGPDVLGEYLTMRPDDSGRLTPKLDAKGLRAAPAVARPLSDLPAEPENATLHLDGDRVVAEDDARAGVQVTAKALGKAVLPLLTRSGTDRTAEIATRVTEPQVTAENAERLGLTEKMSSFTVNFEPAPYRTRNIGRAVELINGSVVMPGRTWSFNRTVGERTEANGFVEGVMIFNDEFTKAPGGGVSAVATTVFNAMFFAGVKPVEYGAHSFYIERYPEGREATVAWGSLDLRFTNDSGRALYIQAESTDTSVTVTFLGTRKYDEVESVTGPRTNVKEPEKKVSTDEQCVPQTPLEGFDVTVERVFLDDGREVKREPFRTHYTPRDEIVCE
;
A
#
# COMPACT_ATOMS: atom_id res chain seq x y z
N MET A 1 88.82 23.60 -110.72
CA MET A 1 89.80 23.06 -111.69
C MET A 1 89.11 21.96 -112.49
N ARG A 2 88.94 22.18 -113.81
CA ARG A 2 88.67 21.28 -114.97
C ARG A 2 88.20 19.82 -114.70
N LEU A 3 86.98 19.44 -115.12
CA LEU A 3 86.57 18.84 -116.42
C LEU A 3 86.95 17.36 -116.64
N ARG A 4 85.95 16.47 -116.80
CA ARG A 4 85.77 15.56 -117.97
C ARG A 4 84.49 14.69 -117.85
N VAL A 5 83.77 14.60 -118.97
CA VAL A 5 82.64 13.70 -119.37
C VAL A 5 83.30 12.53 -120.17
N PRO A 6 82.76 11.30 -120.44
CA PRO A 6 81.40 11.04 -120.98
C PRO A 6 80.71 9.63 -120.90
N SER A 7 79.40 9.62 -121.29
CA SER A 7 78.59 8.65 -122.10
C SER A 7 78.40 7.13 -121.78
N ALA A 8 77.14 6.67 -122.01
CA ALA A 8 76.51 5.33 -121.90
C ALA A 8 77.03 4.25 -122.93
N PRO A 9 76.65 2.92 -122.94
CA PRO A 9 75.27 2.36 -123.03
C PRO A 9 74.92 0.89 -122.53
N ARG A 10 73.61 0.53 -122.59
CA ARG A 10 72.88 -0.76 -122.89
C ARG A 10 72.78 -2.01 -121.94
N GLU A 11 71.53 -2.51 -121.86
CA GLU A 11 70.81 -3.68 -121.25
C GLU A 11 71.31 -5.12 -121.60
N PRO A 12 70.90 -6.28 -120.95
CA PRO A 12 69.47 -6.75 -120.82
C PRO A 12 69.02 -7.82 -119.74
N SER A 13 67.68 -8.01 -119.69
CA SER A 13 66.87 -9.25 -119.53
C SER A 13 66.41 -9.80 -118.14
N ALA A 14 65.15 -10.27 -118.13
CA ALA A 14 64.26 -10.61 -117.00
C ALA A 14 64.35 -12.08 -116.51
N PRO A 15 63.61 -12.44 -115.43
CA PRO A 15 62.48 -13.36 -115.64
C PRO A 15 61.19 -13.02 -114.86
N ARG A 16 60.05 -13.50 -115.38
CA ARG A 16 58.71 -13.46 -114.77
C ARG A 16 58.47 -14.73 -113.94
N ILE A 17 57.87 -14.61 -112.74
CA ILE A 17 57.19 -15.71 -112.03
C ILE A 17 55.83 -15.25 -111.49
N ALA A 18 54.88 -16.18 -111.57
CA ALA A 18 53.44 -16.18 -111.41
C ALA A 18 52.78 -15.36 -110.29
N SER A 19 51.61 -14.83 -110.64
CA SER A 19 50.56 -14.28 -109.80
C SER A 19 49.92 -15.31 -108.87
N VAL A 20 49.86 -15.01 -107.57
CA VAL A 20 49.03 -15.69 -106.55
C VAL A 20 48.01 -14.65 -106.04
N PRO A 21 46.71 -14.98 -105.90
CA PRO A 21 45.68 -13.97 -105.65
C PRO A 21 45.69 -13.43 -104.20
N PRO A 22 45.12 -12.23 -103.95
CA PRO A 22 45.29 -11.48 -102.69
C PRO A 22 44.60 -12.09 -101.44
N LEU A 23 43.89 -13.21 -101.58
CA LEU A 23 43.08 -13.80 -100.50
C LEU A 23 43.86 -14.77 -99.59
N ALA A 24 45.01 -15.31 -100.01
CA ALA A 24 45.79 -16.26 -99.20
C ALA A 24 46.69 -15.58 -98.14
N LEU A 25 47.15 -14.35 -98.37
CA LEU A 25 47.96 -13.59 -97.41
C LEU A 25 47.11 -12.93 -96.31
N ALA A 26 45.84 -12.61 -96.59
CA ALA A 26 44.91 -12.10 -95.58
C ALA A 26 44.47 -13.21 -94.59
N GLY A 27 44.24 -14.44 -95.07
CA GLY A 27 43.86 -15.57 -94.21
C GLY A 27 44.97 -16.05 -93.26
N GLY A 28 46.23 -16.06 -93.71
CA GLY A 28 47.38 -16.45 -92.87
C GLY A 28 47.74 -15.43 -91.79
N ALA A 29 47.64 -14.13 -92.09
CA ALA A 29 47.86 -13.06 -91.10
C ALA A 29 46.72 -12.98 -90.06
N LEU A 30 45.48 -13.28 -90.47
CA LEU A 30 44.35 -13.42 -89.56
C LEU A 30 44.49 -14.65 -88.65
N ALA A 31 44.96 -15.80 -89.14
CA ALA A 31 45.14 -17.00 -88.33
C ALA A 31 46.32 -16.91 -87.34
N VAL A 32 47.44 -16.27 -87.72
CA VAL A 32 48.56 -16.02 -86.79
C VAL A 32 48.24 -14.87 -85.82
N GLY A 33 47.48 -13.87 -86.26
CA GLY A 33 46.96 -12.80 -85.40
C GLY A 33 45.94 -13.32 -84.37
N PHE A 34 44.96 -14.12 -84.79
CA PHE A 34 44.01 -14.78 -83.89
C PHE A 34 44.69 -15.84 -83.01
N GLY A 35 45.59 -16.65 -83.55
CA GLY A 35 46.33 -17.65 -82.78
C GLY A 35 47.29 -17.03 -81.76
N GLY A 36 47.93 -15.91 -82.11
CA GLY A 36 48.77 -15.12 -81.21
C GLY A 36 47.96 -14.36 -80.16
N LEU A 37 46.80 -13.79 -80.51
CA LEU A 37 45.85 -13.20 -79.57
C LEU A 37 45.19 -14.25 -78.68
N TYR A 38 44.98 -15.47 -79.17
CA TYR A 38 44.46 -16.59 -78.40
C TYR A 38 45.49 -17.16 -77.44
N LEU A 39 46.76 -17.29 -77.85
CA LEU A 39 47.89 -17.67 -76.97
C LEU A 39 48.24 -16.58 -75.94
N ALA A 40 48.24 -15.30 -76.35
CA ALA A 40 48.37 -14.18 -75.42
C ALA A 40 47.14 -14.05 -74.51
N GLY A 41 45.94 -14.33 -75.02
CA GLY A 41 44.71 -14.44 -74.27
C GLY A 41 44.76 -15.55 -73.24
N LEU A 42 45.28 -16.74 -73.58
CA LEU A 42 45.48 -17.87 -72.66
C LEU A 42 46.56 -17.58 -71.60
N LEU A 43 47.59 -16.80 -71.91
CA LEU A 43 48.63 -16.39 -70.94
C LEU A 43 48.17 -15.25 -70.01
N VAL A 44 47.31 -14.34 -70.49
CA VAL A 44 46.70 -13.25 -69.69
C VAL A 44 45.47 -13.74 -68.92
N ALA A 45 44.81 -14.81 -69.38
CA ALA A 45 43.68 -15.43 -68.71
C ALA A 45 44.05 -16.31 -67.51
N GLY A 46 45.33 -16.44 -67.14
CA GLY A 46 45.79 -17.28 -66.02
C GLY A 46 45.30 -16.86 -64.61
N GLY A 47 44.67 -15.69 -64.49
CA GLY A 47 43.97 -15.26 -63.28
C GLY A 47 42.46 -15.46 -63.39
N ASP A 48 41.83 -15.91 -62.30
CA ASP A 48 40.39 -16.19 -62.24
C ASP A 48 39.52 -14.92 -62.17
N MET A 49 40.13 -13.76 -61.88
CA MET A 49 39.46 -12.47 -61.67
C MET A 49 39.65 -11.52 -62.87
N ASP A 50 38.59 -10.80 -63.27
CA ASP A 50 38.68 -9.74 -64.30
C ASP A 50 39.62 -8.61 -63.89
N ALA A 51 40.43 -8.11 -64.84
CA ALA A 51 41.37 -7.02 -64.59
C ALA A 51 40.61 -5.73 -64.21
N GLY A 52 41.07 -5.03 -63.17
CA GLY A 52 40.41 -3.82 -62.65
C GLY A 52 39.32 -4.08 -61.59
N THR A 53 39.06 -5.34 -61.22
CA THR A 53 38.15 -5.69 -60.13
C THR A 53 38.70 -5.22 -58.78
N THR A 54 37.93 -4.40 -58.06
CA THR A 54 38.33 -3.87 -56.74
C THR A 54 37.26 -4.13 -55.69
N VAL A 55 37.66 -4.49 -54.47
CA VAL A 55 36.77 -4.64 -53.31
C VAL A 55 37.16 -3.60 -52.27
N ARG A 56 36.29 -2.60 -52.03
CA ARG A 56 36.55 -1.50 -51.07
C ARG A 56 37.92 -0.83 -51.26
N GLY A 57 38.34 -0.66 -52.51
CA GLY A 57 39.64 -0.07 -52.89
C GLY A 57 40.83 -1.04 -52.84
N VAL A 58 40.63 -2.31 -52.52
CA VAL A 58 41.63 -3.38 -52.66
C VAL A 58 41.49 -4.00 -54.06
N ASP A 59 42.51 -3.80 -54.89
CA ASP A 59 42.57 -4.40 -56.23
C ASP A 59 42.83 -5.90 -56.16
N ILE A 60 41.94 -6.70 -56.75
CA ILE A 60 42.03 -8.16 -56.86
C ILE A 60 42.08 -8.65 -58.31
N GLY A 61 42.10 -7.74 -59.29
CA GLY A 61 42.09 -8.09 -60.70
C GLY A 61 43.33 -8.88 -61.12
N GLY A 62 43.14 -9.92 -61.95
CA GLY A 62 44.21 -10.78 -62.45
C GLY A 62 44.81 -11.76 -61.44
N LEU A 63 44.32 -11.79 -60.19
CA LEU A 63 44.76 -12.77 -59.18
C LEU A 63 44.01 -14.11 -59.33
N SER A 64 44.63 -15.20 -58.87
CA SER A 64 43.92 -16.46 -58.64
C SER A 64 42.95 -16.33 -57.46
N ARG A 65 41.91 -17.19 -57.40
CA ARG A 65 40.94 -17.17 -56.28
C ARG A 65 41.61 -17.16 -54.91
N GLN A 66 42.62 -18.01 -54.69
CA GLN A 66 43.32 -18.10 -53.40
C GLN A 66 44.15 -16.85 -53.07
N GLU A 67 44.75 -16.21 -54.07
CA GLU A 67 45.53 -14.98 -53.88
C GLU A 67 44.64 -13.77 -53.61
N ALA A 68 43.48 -13.71 -54.28
CA ALA A 68 42.47 -12.69 -54.03
C ALA A 68 41.93 -12.77 -52.58
N VAL A 69 41.56 -13.98 -52.11
CA VAL A 69 41.10 -14.18 -50.72
C VAL A 69 42.16 -13.74 -49.70
N ARG A 70 43.41 -14.21 -49.83
CA ARG A 70 44.51 -13.82 -48.91
C ARG A 70 44.75 -12.32 -48.89
N LYS A 71 44.69 -11.65 -50.05
CA LYS A 71 44.88 -10.20 -50.17
C LYS A 71 43.75 -9.43 -49.49
N LEU A 72 42.50 -9.89 -49.61
CA LEU A 72 41.35 -9.29 -48.94
C LEU A 72 41.39 -9.50 -47.42
N GLU A 73 41.74 -10.70 -46.94
CA GLU A 73 41.92 -10.99 -45.51
C GLU A 73 42.94 -10.05 -44.87
N GLN A 74 44.09 -9.88 -45.51
CA GLN A 74 45.18 -9.07 -44.97
C GLN A 74 44.85 -7.57 -44.93
N ARG A 75 44.06 -7.08 -45.90
CA ARG A 75 43.75 -5.65 -46.06
C ARG A 75 42.43 -5.21 -45.41
N LEU A 76 41.41 -6.07 -45.39
CA LEU A 76 40.08 -5.78 -44.86
C LEU A 76 39.79 -6.48 -43.53
N GLY A 77 40.54 -7.51 -43.15
CA GLY A 77 40.41 -8.21 -41.86
C GLY A 77 40.50 -7.29 -40.63
N PRO A 78 41.47 -6.36 -40.52
CA PRO A 78 41.54 -5.40 -39.42
C PRO A 78 40.36 -4.43 -39.38
N ALA A 79 39.79 -4.08 -40.54
CA ALA A 79 38.62 -3.21 -40.62
C ALA A 79 37.35 -3.93 -40.11
N GLY A 80 37.26 -5.25 -40.31
CA GLY A 80 36.18 -6.10 -39.80
C GLY A 80 36.24 -6.40 -38.29
N SER A 81 37.26 -5.91 -37.58
CA SER A 81 37.41 -6.10 -36.13
C SER A 81 37.19 -4.82 -35.31
N ARG A 82 36.76 -3.72 -35.94
CA ARG A 82 36.54 -2.44 -35.27
C ARG A 82 35.15 -2.40 -34.65
N ASP A 83 35.07 -1.90 -33.41
CA ASP A 83 33.79 -1.69 -32.72
C ASP A 83 32.87 -0.75 -33.52
N LEU A 84 31.60 -1.14 -33.60
CA LEU A 84 30.54 -0.36 -34.23
C LEU A 84 29.87 0.52 -33.17
N ALA A 85 29.88 1.83 -33.38
CA ALA A 85 29.13 2.76 -32.54
C ALA A 85 27.64 2.68 -32.89
N VAL A 86 26.81 2.46 -31.87
CA VAL A 86 25.35 2.30 -32.03
C VAL A 86 24.59 3.14 -31.01
N THR A 87 23.35 3.50 -31.35
CA THR A 87 22.42 4.13 -30.41
C THR A 87 21.16 3.29 -30.23
N VAL A 88 20.68 3.24 -28.99
CA VAL A 88 19.41 2.60 -28.59
C VAL A 88 18.56 3.71 -27.96
N GLY A 89 17.69 4.32 -28.76
CA GLY A 89 17.05 5.58 -28.38
C GLY A 89 18.08 6.69 -28.20
N ASP A 90 18.10 7.31 -27.01
CA ASP A 90 19.01 8.42 -26.67
C ASP A 90 20.33 7.95 -26.02
N ARG A 91 20.58 6.64 -25.94
CA ARG A 91 21.78 6.08 -25.30
C ARG A 91 22.76 5.55 -26.33
N GLU A 92 24.03 5.92 -26.16
CA GLU A 92 25.14 5.45 -26.98
C GLU A 92 25.75 4.16 -26.41
N GLY A 93 26.23 3.31 -27.31
CA GLY A 93 26.99 2.12 -26.96
C GLY A 93 27.86 1.63 -28.12
N THR A 94 28.60 0.56 -27.87
CA THR A 94 29.47 -0.06 -28.86
C THR A 94 29.19 -1.55 -28.98
N VAL A 95 29.34 -2.07 -30.19
CA VAL A 95 29.14 -3.47 -30.52
C VAL A 95 30.38 -4.01 -31.20
N ASP A 96 31.01 -5.03 -30.62
CA ASP A 96 32.12 -5.76 -31.24
C ASP A 96 31.57 -6.70 -32.33
N PRO A 97 31.90 -6.50 -33.61
CA PRO A 97 31.43 -7.32 -34.72
C PRO A 97 31.68 -8.82 -34.54
N ARG A 98 32.81 -9.18 -33.90
CA ARG A 98 33.20 -10.58 -33.68
C ARG A 98 32.27 -11.28 -32.70
N ARG A 99 31.76 -10.53 -31.71
CA ARG A 99 30.78 -11.06 -30.74
C ARG A 99 29.40 -11.23 -31.36
N THR A 100 29.08 -10.45 -32.39
CA THR A 100 27.83 -10.57 -33.15
C THR A 100 27.91 -11.57 -34.31
N GLY A 101 29.06 -12.22 -34.52
CA GLY A 101 29.24 -13.14 -35.65
C GLY A 101 29.19 -12.46 -37.02
N LEU A 102 29.52 -11.16 -37.07
CA LEU A 102 29.67 -10.39 -38.31
C LEU A 102 31.08 -10.60 -38.85
N THR A 103 31.18 -11.18 -40.03
CA THR A 103 32.46 -11.41 -40.72
C THR A 103 32.33 -11.09 -42.20
N PHE A 104 33.42 -10.66 -42.82
CA PHE A 104 33.51 -10.64 -44.28
C PHE A 104 33.69 -12.07 -44.78
N ASP A 105 32.87 -12.47 -45.76
CA ASP A 105 32.97 -13.75 -46.45
C ASP A 105 33.78 -13.52 -47.73
N PHE A 106 35.11 -13.58 -47.59
CA PHE A 106 36.02 -13.25 -48.69
C PHE A 106 35.99 -14.31 -49.80
N GLU A 107 35.69 -15.58 -49.48
CA GLU A 107 35.53 -16.65 -50.46
C GLU A 107 34.32 -16.37 -51.36
N GLU A 108 33.14 -16.15 -50.78
CA GLU A 108 31.91 -15.80 -51.52
C GLU A 108 32.04 -14.45 -52.24
N THR A 109 32.79 -13.49 -51.69
CA THR A 109 33.10 -12.22 -52.37
C THR A 109 33.92 -12.43 -53.63
N VAL A 110 34.94 -13.30 -53.56
CA VAL A 110 35.80 -13.64 -54.70
C VAL A 110 35.03 -14.48 -55.71
N ASP A 111 34.15 -15.39 -55.28
CA ASP A 111 33.31 -16.17 -56.18
C ASP A 111 32.29 -15.30 -56.95
N ARG A 112 31.74 -14.24 -56.34
CA ARG A 112 30.92 -13.24 -57.05
C ARG A 112 31.71 -12.35 -57.99
N ALA A 113 32.99 -12.18 -57.72
CA ALA A 113 33.92 -11.40 -58.54
C ALA A 113 34.58 -12.24 -59.65
N ALA A 114 34.46 -13.57 -59.58
CA ALA A 114 35.09 -14.51 -60.50
C ALA A 114 34.45 -14.44 -61.90
N ARG A 115 35.27 -14.71 -62.92
CA ARG A 115 34.77 -14.85 -64.29
C ARG A 115 33.83 -16.06 -64.40
N THR A 116 32.76 -15.91 -65.17
CA THR A 116 31.87 -17.03 -65.53
C THR A 116 32.47 -17.73 -66.75
N ASP A 117 32.84 -19.01 -66.61
CA ASP A 117 33.50 -19.79 -67.65
C ASP A 117 32.54 -20.21 -68.78
N ASP A 118 32.24 -19.30 -69.71
CA ASP A 118 31.66 -19.68 -71.00
C ASP A 118 32.78 -19.91 -72.02
N ALA A 119 33.13 -21.17 -72.22
CA ALA A 119 34.22 -21.64 -73.09
C ALA A 119 33.91 -21.53 -74.61
N ASP A 120 33.40 -20.37 -75.05
CA ASP A 120 33.23 -20.04 -76.48
C ASP A 120 34.49 -19.31 -77.01
N PRO A 121 35.15 -19.78 -78.08
CA PRO A 121 36.33 -19.12 -78.65
C PRO A 121 36.14 -17.63 -79.02
N VAL A 122 34.91 -17.13 -79.19
CA VAL A 122 34.64 -15.70 -79.43
C VAL A 122 34.59 -14.89 -78.12
N SER A 123 34.20 -15.50 -76.99
CA SER A 123 34.12 -14.83 -75.68
C SER A 123 35.49 -14.60 -75.04
N VAL A 124 36.49 -15.42 -75.35
CA VAL A 124 37.87 -15.31 -74.81
C VAL A 124 38.57 -14.03 -75.28
N ILE A 125 38.35 -13.61 -76.53
CA ILE A 125 38.92 -12.37 -77.08
C ILE A 125 38.11 -11.14 -76.61
N GLY A 126 36.79 -11.27 -76.44
CA GLY A 126 35.96 -10.24 -75.82
C GLY A 126 36.26 -10.00 -74.33
N GLY A 127 36.69 -11.05 -73.61
CA GLY A 127 37.09 -11.02 -72.21
C GLY A 127 38.36 -10.19 -71.95
N LEU A 128 39.27 -10.08 -72.92
CA LEU A 128 40.48 -9.24 -72.83
C LEU A 128 40.18 -7.73 -72.74
N PHE A 129 38.98 -7.29 -73.13
CA PHE A 129 38.53 -5.91 -73.07
C PHE A 129 37.48 -5.67 -71.97
N ARG A 130 37.15 -6.68 -71.16
CA ARG A 130 36.21 -6.57 -70.04
C ARG A 130 36.98 -6.12 -68.80
N SER A 131 36.85 -4.85 -68.44
CA SER A 131 37.35 -4.36 -67.15
C SER A 131 36.36 -4.73 -66.05
N GLY A 132 36.84 -5.41 -65.01
CA GLY A 132 36.10 -5.62 -63.79
C GLY A 132 35.69 -4.30 -63.13
N GLY A 133 34.65 -4.34 -62.31
CA GLY A 133 34.11 -3.19 -61.59
C GLY A 133 34.36 -3.24 -60.08
N PRO A 134 33.90 -2.23 -59.33
CA PRO A 134 33.87 -2.29 -57.88
C PRO A 134 32.88 -3.37 -57.41
N VAL A 135 33.35 -4.31 -56.58
CA VAL A 135 32.54 -5.37 -55.96
C VAL A 135 32.42 -5.09 -54.46
N GLU A 136 31.20 -5.14 -53.92
CA GLU A 136 30.99 -5.01 -52.48
C GLU A 136 31.32 -6.33 -51.77
N PRO A 137 32.02 -6.29 -50.62
CA PRO A 137 32.34 -7.49 -49.87
C PRO A 137 31.06 -8.10 -49.30
N VAL A 138 30.95 -9.41 -49.44
CA VAL A 138 29.85 -10.18 -48.89
C VAL A 138 30.04 -10.28 -47.39
N VAL A 139 29.01 -9.92 -46.63
CA VAL A 139 29.04 -10.01 -45.17
C VAL A 139 28.16 -11.15 -44.74
N ARG A 140 28.75 -12.09 -43.99
CA ARG A 140 28.04 -13.18 -43.34
C ARG A 140 27.72 -12.77 -41.91
N VAL A 141 26.52 -13.13 -41.48
CA VAL A 141 26.05 -12.90 -40.11
C VAL A 141 25.58 -14.22 -39.53
N ASP A 142 26.11 -14.59 -38.38
CA ASP A 142 25.52 -15.62 -37.54
C ASP A 142 24.37 -14.98 -36.75
N GLU A 143 23.14 -15.20 -37.18
CA GLU A 143 21.96 -14.54 -36.61
C GLU A 143 21.78 -14.84 -35.11
N ASP A 144 22.14 -16.03 -34.65
CA ASP A 144 21.99 -16.43 -33.25
C ASP A 144 23.05 -15.75 -32.37
N LYS A 145 24.30 -15.66 -32.85
CA LYS A 145 25.33 -14.86 -32.18
C LYS A 145 25.00 -13.38 -32.18
N ALA A 146 24.48 -12.85 -33.30
CA ALA A 146 24.05 -11.47 -33.41
C ALA A 146 22.95 -11.15 -32.40
N ARG A 147 21.89 -11.97 -32.33
CA ARG A 147 20.81 -11.82 -31.35
C ARG A 147 21.29 -11.96 -29.91
N ALA A 148 22.19 -12.89 -29.62
CA ALA A 148 22.73 -13.07 -28.27
C ALA A 148 23.57 -11.86 -27.81
N ALA A 149 24.41 -11.32 -28.70
CA ALA A 149 25.20 -10.13 -28.42
C ALA A 149 24.32 -8.86 -28.30
N LEU A 150 23.33 -8.71 -29.19
CA LEU A 150 22.33 -7.64 -29.10
C LEU A 150 21.46 -7.79 -27.84
N GLY A 151 21.17 -9.00 -27.37
CA GLY A 151 20.47 -9.23 -26.10
C GLY A 151 21.30 -8.80 -24.88
N LYS A 152 22.61 -9.03 -24.89
CA LYS A 152 23.52 -8.49 -23.85
C LYS A 152 23.60 -6.97 -23.88
N LEU A 153 23.59 -6.38 -25.08
CA LEU A 153 23.53 -4.93 -25.27
C LEU A 153 22.19 -4.35 -24.79
N ALA A 154 21.08 -5.02 -25.07
CA ALA A 154 19.76 -4.65 -24.58
C ALA A 154 19.75 -4.59 -23.04
N THR A 155 20.34 -5.57 -22.34
CA THR A 155 20.42 -5.55 -20.87
C THR A 155 21.12 -4.30 -20.30
N SER A 156 22.09 -3.70 -21.01
CA SER A 156 22.81 -2.52 -20.54
C SER A 156 22.20 -1.19 -21.02
N LEU A 157 21.64 -1.18 -22.22
CA LEU A 157 21.15 0.03 -22.88
C LEU A 157 19.63 0.22 -22.79
N ASP A 158 18.85 -0.86 -22.63
CA ASP A 158 17.40 -0.76 -22.42
C ASP A 158 17.11 0.14 -21.22
N GLN A 159 16.09 0.97 -21.38
CA GLN A 159 15.69 1.94 -20.40
C GLN A 159 14.22 1.72 -20.07
N LYS A 160 13.90 1.57 -18.79
CA LYS A 160 12.52 1.55 -18.34
C LYS A 160 11.93 2.96 -18.41
N VAL A 161 10.69 3.04 -18.90
CA VAL A 161 9.92 4.28 -18.84
C VAL A 161 9.75 4.72 -17.39
N ARG A 162 9.83 6.04 -17.15
CA ARG A 162 9.55 6.63 -15.84
C ARG A 162 8.63 7.81 -16.02
N ASP A 163 7.51 7.78 -15.31
CA ASP A 163 6.58 8.90 -15.30
C ASP A 163 7.15 10.12 -14.57
N GLY A 164 6.69 11.29 -14.99
CA GLY A 164 6.88 12.52 -14.25
C GLY A 164 6.08 12.49 -12.96
N ALA A 165 6.57 13.18 -11.93
CA ALA A 165 5.86 13.26 -10.65
C ALA A 165 6.13 14.58 -9.94
N VAL A 166 5.27 14.90 -8.99
CA VAL A 166 5.41 16.03 -8.07
C VAL A 166 5.35 15.48 -6.65
N THR A 167 6.38 15.77 -5.86
CA THR A 167 6.45 15.38 -4.46
C THR A 167 6.57 16.61 -3.57
N PHE A 168 6.17 16.46 -2.32
CA PHE A 168 6.25 17.51 -1.30
C PHE A 168 7.22 17.02 -0.21
N THR A 169 8.18 17.86 0.18
CA THR A 169 9.17 17.53 1.21
C THR A 169 9.51 18.81 1.96
N ASP A 170 9.37 18.81 3.29
CA ASP A 170 9.63 19.97 4.16
C ASP A 170 8.93 21.25 3.69
N GLY A 171 7.67 21.12 3.24
CA GLY A 171 6.87 22.23 2.72
C GLY A 171 7.35 22.77 1.37
N ARG A 172 8.20 22.04 0.65
CA ARG A 172 8.72 22.41 -0.69
C ARG A 172 8.26 21.44 -1.75
N VAL A 173 8.04 21.98 -2.95
CA VAL A 173 7.67 21.20 -4.14
C VAL A 173 8.93 20.67 -4.83
N ARG A 174 9.00 19.36 -5.08
CA ARG A 174 10.04 18.73 -5.90
C ARG A 174 9.43 18.11 -7.15
N GLN A 175 10.08 18.34 -8.28
CA GLN A 175 9.65 17.84 -9.59
C GLN A 175 10.53 16.67 -10.01
N ILE A 176 9.90 15.59 -10.47
CA ILE A 176 10.58 14.44 -11.04
C ILE A 176 10.32 14.46 -12.54
N SER A 177 11.38 14.60 -13.33
CA SER A 177 11.27 14.62 -14.79
C SER A 177 10.98 13.22 -15.34
N PRO A 178 10.00 13.10 -16.27
CA PRO A 178 9.74 11.85 -16.96
C PRO A 178 10.91 11.45 -17.86
N ARG A 179 11.00 10.16 -18.17
CA ARG A 179 11.97 9.60 -19.11
C ARG A 179 11.29 8.54 -19.97
N ASN A 180 11.57 8.57 -21.27
CA ASN A 180 11.08 7.56 -22.22
C ASN A 180 11.69 6.21 -21.92
N GLY A 181 10.93 5.15 -22.18
CA GLY A 181 11.42 3.78 -22.17
C GLY A 181 11.84 3.34 -23.57
N TYR A 182 12.96 2.63 -23.66
CA TYR A 182 13.47 2.05 -24.89
C TYR A 182 13.78 0.58 -24.66
N ALA A 183 13.25 -0.29 -25.52
CA ALA A 183 13.62 -1.70 -25.58
C ALA A 183 14.17 -2.02 -26.97
N LEU A 184 15.40 -2.49 -27.05
CA LEU A 184 16.05 -2.85 -28.30
C LEU A 184 15.29 -4.00 -29.00
N ASP A 185 14.90 -3.81 -30.26
CA ASP A 185 14.35 -4.90 -31.07
C ASP A 185 15.51 -5.71 -31.67
N THR A 186 15.95 -6.72 -30.92
CA THR A 186 17.13 -7.53 -31.26
C THR A 186 16.98 -8.27 -32.58
N LYS A 187 15.75 -8.54 -33.04
CA LYS A 187 15.49 -9.16 -34.34
C LYS A 187 15.66 -8.15 -35.47
N ALA A 188 15.04 -6.98 -35.35
CA ALA A 188 15.11 -5.93 -36.36
C ALA A 188 16.49 -5.23 -36.41
N ALA A 189 17.29 -5.33 -35.35
CA ALA A 189 18.61 -4.70 -35.25
C ALA A 189 19.73 -5.41 -36.03
N VAL A 190 19.53 -6.65 -36.49
CA VAL A 190 20.56 -7.43 -37.22
C VAL A 190 20.90 -6.79 -38.58
N ASP A 191 19.90 -6.40 -39.37
CA ASP A 191 20.13 -5.82 -40.70
C ASP A 191 20.78 -4.43 -40.66
N PRO A 192 20.34 -3.49 -39.80
CA PRO A 192 21.02 -2.21 -39.62
C PRO A 192 22.47 -2.37 -39.16
N LEU A 193 22.75 -3.37 -38.31
CA LEU A 193 24.10 -3.67 -37.85
C LEU A 193 24.97 -4.25 -38.97
N ARG A 194 24.44 -5.17 -39.79
CA ARG A 194 25.10 -5.67 -41.00
C ARG A 194 25.42 -4.54 -41.98
N ALA A 195 24.46 -3.64 -42.20
CA ALA A 195 24.65 -2.47 -43.06
C ALA A 195 25.70 -1.49 -42.49
N ALA A 196 25.75 -1.32 -41.16
CA ALA A 196 26.78 -0.52 -40.50
C ALA A 196 28.19 -1.11 -40.69
N PHE A 197 28.29 -2.43 -40.55
CA PHE A 197 29.51 -3.18 -40.79
C PHE A 197 30.00 -3.06 -42.25
N LEU A 198 29.08 -3.20 -43.21
CA LEU A 198 29.34 -3.01 -44.65
C LEU A 198 29.83 -1.58 -44.97
N ARG A 199 29.20 -0.55 -44.37
CA ARG A 199 29.58 0.85 -44.60
C ARG A 199 31.00 1.14 -44.12
N GLY A 200 31.41 0.59 -42.98
CA GLY A 200 32.78 0.67 -42.45
C GLY A 200 33.31 2.10 -42.24
N ALA A 201 32.42 3.09 -42.11
CA ALA A 201 32.79 4.49 -42.01
C ALA A 201 33.29 4.82 -40.59
N PRO A 202 34.49 5.39 -40.44
CA PRO A 202 34.96 5.80 -39.12
C PRO A 202 34.00 6.84 -38.52
N ARG A 203 33.54 6.60 -37.29
CA ARG A 203 32.64 7.47 -36.49
C ARG A 203 31.16 7.52 -36.91
N SER A 204 30.70 6.66 -37.84
CA SER A 204 29.25 6.59 -38.11
C SER A 204 28.52 5.89 -36.97
N VAL A 205 27.61 6.60 -36.30
CA VAL A 205 26.74 6.03 -35.27
C VAL A 205 25.49 5.44 -35.93
N THR A 206 25.20 4.18 -35.67
CA THR A 206 24.02 3.49 -36.24
C THR A 206 22.90 3.40 -35.20
N ALA A 207 21.76 4.03 -35.49
CA ALA A 207 20.56 3.88 -34.68
C ALA A 207 19.98 2.48 -34.87
N LEU A 208 19.89 1.71 -33.79
CA LEU A 208 19.24 0.41 -33.79
C LEU A 208 17.73 0.57 -33.56
N PRO A 209 16.88 -0.25 -34.21
CA PRO A 209 15.45 -0.22 -34.00
C PRO A 209 15.07 -0.50 -32.55
N VAL A 210 14.20 0.33 -31.98
CA VAL A 210 13.71 0.21 -30.60
C VAL A 210 12.20 0.25 -30.56
N ARG A 211 11.62 -0.40 -29.55
CA ARG A 211 10.24 -0.18 -29.13
C ARG A 211 10.23 0.92 -28.08
N GLU A 212 9.73 2.09 -28.46
CA GLU A 212 9.61 3.24 -27.57
C GLU A 212 8.33 3.13 -26.73
N THR A 213 8.46 3.27 -25.41
CA THR A 213 7.33 3.44 -24.49
C THR A 213 7.36 4.84 -23.90
N LYS A 214 6.33 5.65 -24.18
CA LYS A 214 6.25 7.02 -23.67
C LYS A 214 5.65 7.05 -22.25
N PRO A 215 6.13 7.96 -21.38
CA PRO A 215 5.56 8.15 -20.05
C PRO A 215 4.15 8.71 -20.16
N LYS A 216 3.24 8.21 -19.31
CA LYS A 216 1.88 8.73 -19.19
C LYS A 216 1.88 10.15 -18.65
N VAL A 217 2.71 10.42 -17.64
CA VAL A 217 2.86 11.76 -17.06
C VAL A 217 3.98 12.51 -17.76
N THR A 218 3.61 13.43 -18.65
CA THR A 218 4.57 14.20 -19.46
C THR A 218 5.23 15.34 -18.69
N ALA A 219 6.35 15.87 -19.21
CA ALA A 219 7.02 17.02 -18.60
C ALA A 219 6.14 18.29 -18.62
N ARG A 220 5.27 18.41 -19.64
CA ARG A 220 4.27 19.49 -19.73
C ARG A 220 3.27 19.39 -18.58
N GLU A 221 2.82 18.18 -18.29
CA GLU A 221 1.88 17.91 -17.20
C GLU A 221 2.49 18.18 -15.82
N VAL A 222 3.75 17.78 -15.59
CA VAL A 222 4.47 18.12 -14.34
C VAL A 222 4.55 19.64 -14.15
N ARG A 223 4.95 20.40 -15.19
CA ARG A 223 5.02 21.87 -15.10
C ARG A 223 3.66 22.51 -14.83
N ARG A 224 2.59 21.98 -15.43
CA ARG A 224 1.21 22.42 -15.19
C ARG A 224 0.83 22.20 -13.72
N ALA A 225 0.97 20.96 -13.24
CA ALA A 225 0.63 20.57 -11.87
C ALA A 225 1.38 21.40 -10.83
N VAL A 226 2.65 21.71 -11.09
CA VAL A 226 3.47 22.57 -10.23
C VAL A 226 2.92 23.98 -10.16
N ARG A 227 2.68 24.62 -11.31
CA ARG A 227 2.20 25.99 -11.38
C ARG A 227 0.78 26.18 -10.86
N GLU A 228 -0.12 25.28 -11.25
CA GLU A 228 -1.56 25.44 -10.98
C GLU A 228 -1.97 24.95 -9.59
N PHE A 229 -1.21 24.03 -9.00
CA PHE A 229 -1.57 23.42 -7.72
C PHE A 229 -0.42 23.39 -6.72
N ALA A 230 0.71 22.76 -7.05
CA ALA A 230 1.72 22.43 -6.02
C ALA A 230 2.38 23.67 -5.40
N GLN A 231 2.74 24.66 -6.21
CA GLN A 231 3.30 25.93 -5.73
C GLN A 231 2.28 26.74 -4.90
N PRO A 232 1.04 26.97 -5.38
CA PRO A 232 -0.02 27.55 -4.55
C PRO A 232 -0.25 26.78 -3.24
N ALA A 233 -0.27 25.44 -3.28
CA ALA A 233 -0.52 24.60 -2.11
C ALA A 233 0.49 24.84 -1.00
N MET A 234 1.77 24.99 -1.36
CA MET A 234 2.88 25.21 -0.45
C MET A 234 3.22 26.69 -0.20
N SER A 235 2.46 27.63 -0.78
CA SER A 235 2.75 29.08 -0.71
C SER A 235 2.59 29.68 0.68
N GLY A 236 1.87 29.01 1.56
CA GLY A 236 1.64 29.46 2.93
C GLY A 236 0.70 28.54 3.70
N PRO A 237 0.51 28.81 5.00
CA PRO A 237 -0.34 27.98 5.83
C PRO A 237 -1.82 28.10 5.43
N VAL A 238 -2.63 27.15 5.90
CA VAL A 238 -4.10 27.26 5.91
C VAL A 238 -4.59 27.51 7.34
N ARG A 239 -5.62 28.34 7.47
CA ARG A 239 -6.27 28.66 8.76
C ARG A 239 -7.59 27.91 8.83
N LEU A 240 -7.79 27.16 9.90
CA LEU A 240 -8.94 26.31 10.08
C LEU A 240 -9.69 26.71 11.35
N ILE A 241 -11.01 26.66 11.27
CA ILE A 241 -11.91 26.98 12.38
C ILE A 241 -12.81 25.77 12.61
N ALA A 242 -12.87 25.24 13.84
CA ALA A 242 -13.77 24.15 14.21
C ALA A 242 -14.31 24.39 15.62
N ALA A 243 -15.64 24.50 15.77
CA ALA A 243 -16.28 24.80 17.06
C ALA A 243 -15.58 25.93 17.83
N ASP A 244 -15.49 27.09 17.20
CA ASP A 244 -14.82 28.31 17.69
C ASP A 244 -13.31 28.23 17.94
N ARG A 245 -12.69 27.06 17.80
CA ARG A 245 -11.24 26.89 17.86
C ARG A 245 -10.60 27.26 16.53
N ARG A 246 -9.59 28.13 16.57
CA ARG A 246 -8.80 28.55 15.40
C ARG A 246 -7.41 27.94 15.47
N PHE A 247 -6.99 27.27 14.40
CA PHE A 247 -5.66 26.68 14.31
C PHE A 247 -5.09 26.78 12.90
N VAL A 248 -3.79 26.53 12.77
CA VAL A 248 -3.03 26.78 11.54
C VAL A 248 -2.29 25.51 11.15
N VAL A 249 -2.36 25.13 9.87
CA VAL A 249 -1.59 24.01 9.31
C VAL A 249 -0.58 24.56 8.31
N GLY A 250 0.70 24.35 8.60
CA GLY A 250 1.82 24.83 7.80
C GLY A 250 2.07 23.98 6.54
N PRO A 251 2.82 24.51 5.55
CA PRO A 251 3.19 23.78 4.34
C PRO A 251 3.98 22.50 4.60
N ASP A 252 4.81 22.47 5.65
CA ASP A 252 5.55 21.31 6.13
C ASP A 252 4.61 20.15 6.45
N VAL A 253 3.64 20.38 7.34
CA VAL A 253 2.63 19.38 7.71
C VAL A 253 1.74 19.04 6.52
N LEU A 254 1.29 20.03 5.73
CA LEU A 254 0.48 19.78 4.54
C LEU A 254 1.22 18.88 3.53
N GLY A 255 2.52 19.08 3.35
CA GLY A 255 3.36 18.32 2.42
C GLY A 255 3.49 16.84 2.80
N GLU A 256 3.50 16.52 4.10
CA GLU A 256 3.57 15.12 4.57
C GLU A 256 2.32 14.31 4.19
N TYR A 257 1.15 14.96 4.17
CA TYR A 257 -0.14 14.29 3.91
C TYR A 257 -0.70 14.55 2.52
N LEU A 258 -0.03 15.34 1.68
CA LEU A 258 -0.47 15.67 0.33
C LEU A 258 0.35 14.90 -0.71
N THR A 259 -0.35 14.29 -1.66
CA THR A 259 0.27 13.61 -2.80
C THR A 259 -0.36 14.05 -4.11
N MET A 260 0.36 13.94 -5.22
CA MET A 260 -0.23 14.07 -6.55
C MET A 260 -0.13 12.73 -7.27
N ARG A 261 -1.28 12.20 -7.71
CA ARG A 261 -1.35 10.91 -8.41
C ARG A 261 -1.90 11.10 -9.81
N PRO A 262 -1.36 10.40 -10.82
CA PRO A 262 -1.93 10.43 -12.15
C PRO A 262 -3.28 9.72 -12.17
N ASP A 263 -4.24 10.29 -12.90
CA ASP A 263 -5.45 9.59 -13.33
C ASP A 263 -5.16 8.73 -14.58
N ASP A 264 -6.19 8.08 -15.13
CA ASP A 264 -6.07 7.21 -16.30
C ASP A 264 -5.54 7.94 -17.56
N SER A 265 -5.72 9.26 -17.62
CA SER A 265 -5.20 10.11 -18.71
C SER A 265 -3.75 10.56 -18.50
N GLY A 266 -3.15 10.22 -17.35
CA GLY A 266 -1.82 10.70 -16.95
C GLY A 266 -1.82 12.10 -16.37
N ARG A 267 -2.98 12.68 -16.03
CA ARG A 267 -3.09 13.99 -15.42
C ARG A 267 -2.91 13.89 -13.90
N LEU A 268 -2.03 14.71 -13.34
CA LEU A 268 -1.74 14.73 -11.91
C LEU A 268 -2.89 15.42 -11.15
N THR A 269 -3.51 14.66 -10.25
CA THR A 269 -4.58 15.10 -9.36
C THR A 269 -4.13 15.07 -7.91
N PRO A 270 -4.50 16.07 -7.10
CA PRO A 270 -4.10 16.11 -5.70
C PRO A 270 -4.94 15.14 -4.85
N LYS A 271 -4.29 14.49 -3.90
CA LYS A 271 -4.90 13.61 -2.93
C LYS A 271 -4.34 13.92 -1.54
N LEU A 272 -5.23 14.34 -0.65
CA LEU A 272 -4.93 14.61 0.75
C LEU A 272 -5.28 13.38 1.60
N ASP A 273 -4.32 12.87 2.36
CA ASP A 273 -4.59 11.94 3.46
C ASP A 273 -5.16 12.69 4.66
N ALA A 274 -6.47 12.93 4.62
CA ALA A 274 -7.15 13.66 5.68
C ALA A 274 -7.20 12.89 7.00
N LYS A 275 -7.03 11.55 6.98
CA LYS A 275 -6.97 10.75 8.21
C LYS A 275 -5.63 10.96 8.90
N GLY A 276 -4.53 10.88 8.14
CA GLY A 276 -3.19 11.22 8.61
C GLY A 276 -3.11 12.66 9.10
N LEU A 277 -3.60 13.62 8.30
CA LEU A 277 -3.59 15.03 8.69
C LEU A 277 -4.36 15.30 9.98
N ARG A 278 -5.51 14.63 10.20
CA ARG A 278 -6.28 14.78 11.44
C ARG A 278 -5.51 14.26 12.66
N ALA A 279 -4.70 13.21 12.49
CA ALA A 279 -3.87 12.65 13.55
C ALA A 279 -2.57 13.44 13.80
N ALA A 280 -2.18 14.31 12.86
CA ALA A 280 -1.00 15.16 13.00
C ALA A 280 -1.12 16.07 14.23
N PRO A 281 -0.05 16.29 15.01
CA PRO A 281 -0.10 17.12 16.22
C PRO A 281 -0.63 18.54 16.00
N ALA A 282 -0.37 19.12 14.82
CA ALA A 282 -0.85 20.45 14.44
C ALA A 282 -2.38 20.55 14.32
N VAL A 283 -3.08 19.42 14.15
CA VAL A 283 -4.54 19.31 14.06
C VAL A 283 -5.12 18.61 15.28
N ALA A 284 -4.49 17.55 15.77
CA ALA A 284 -4.98 16.77 16.89
C ALA A 284 -4.98 17.56 18.22
N ARG A 285 -3.94 18.36 18.50
CA ARG A 285 -3.85 19.12 19.75
C ARG A 285 -4.92 20.22 19.87
N PRO A 286 -5.16 21.08 18.84
CA PRO A 286 -6.25 22.05 18.93
C PRO A 286 -7.65 21.43 19.10
N LEU A 287 -7.82 20.18 18.68
CA LEU A 287 -9.09 19.45 18.75
C LEU A 287 -9.22 18.58 20.01
N SER A 288 -8.17 18.41 20.82
CA SER A 288 -8.21 17.51 22.00
C SER A 288 -9.10 18.03 23.12
N ASP A 289 -9.30 19.35 23.18
CA ASP A 289 -10.19 19.97 24.16
C ASP A 289 -11.66 19.86 23.78
N LEU A 290 -11.97 19.45 22.55
CA LEU A 290 -13.35 19.22 22.14
C LEU A 290 -13.79 17.86 22.72
N PRO A 291 -14.90 17.80 23.47
CA PRO A 291 -15.41 16.54 23.99
C PRO A 291 -15.76 15.63 22.81
N ALA A 292 -15.08 14.49 22.68
CA ALA A 292 -15.28 13.60 21.53
C ALA A 292 -16.65 12.91 21.57
N GLU A 293 -17.10 12.57 22.78
CA GLU A 293 -18.38 11.96 23.09
C GLU A 293 -19.24 12.93 23.90
N PRO A 294 -20.57 12.84 23.80
CA PRO A 294 -21.45 13.62 24.65
C PRO A 294 -21.37 13.17 26.11
N GLU A 295 -21.63 14.09 27.00
CA GLU A 295 -21.72 13.85 28.44
C GLU A 295 -23.11 14.26 28.92
N ASN A 296 -23.79 13.32 29.57
CA ASN A 296 -25.11 13.56 30.14
C ASN A 296 -25.05 14.52 31.32
N ALA A 297 -26.14 15.23 31.59
CA ALA A 297 -26.32 15.92 32.86
C ALA A 297 -26.34 14.90 34.01
N THR A 298 -25.64 15.23 35.09
CA THR A 298 -25.73 14.50 36.36
C THR A 298 -27.06 14.83 37.02
N LEU A 299 -27.84 13.81 37.35
CA LEU A 299 -29.11 13.98 38.06
C LEU A 299 -28.96 13.59 39.53
N HIS A 300 -29.61 14.37 40.39
CA HIS A 300 -29.74 14.08 41.82
C HIS A 300 -31.17 14.35 42.32
N LEU A 301 -31.43 13.96 43.55
CA LEU A 301 -32.68 14.23 44.25
C LEU A 301 -32.56 15.50 45.09
N ASP A 302 -33.50 16.43 44.90
CA ASP A 302 -33.80 17.52 45.82
C ASP A 302 -35.17 17.24 46.46
N GLY A 303 -35.15 16.73 47.69
CA GLY A 303 -36.31 16.07 48.30
C GLY A 303 -36.73 14.84 47.49
N ASP A 304 -37.94 14.85 46.94
CA ASP A 304 -38.48 13.79 46.08
C ASP A 304 -38.40 14.12 44.59
N ARG A 305 -37.93 15.32 44.22
CA ARG A 305 -37.84 15.77 42.82
C ARG A 305 -36.45 15.50 42.26
N VAL A 306 -36.41 15.04 41.01
CA VAL A 306 -35.16 14.92 40.24
C VAL A 306 -34.77 16.26 39.65
N VAL A 307 -33.53 16.68 39.89
CA VAL A 307 -32.93 17.92 39.38
C VAL A 307 -31.56 17.63 38.76
N ALA A 308 -31.17 18.45 37.78
CA ALA A 308 -29.83 18.39 37.20
C ALA A 308 -28.84 19.17 38.08
N GLU A 309 -27.71 18.55 38.39
CA GLU A 309 -26.60 19.18 39.10
C GLU A 309 -25.72 20.02 38.17
N ASP A 310 -25.43 19.45 36.99
CA ASP A 310 -24.53 20.03 35.98
C ASP A 310 -25.21 20.11 34.61
N ASP A 311 -24.69 21.02 33.78
CA ASP A 311 -25.09 21.13 32.38
C ASP A 311 -24.51 19.96 31.55
N ALA A 312 -25.37 19.36 30.74
CA ALA A 312 -24.97 18.34 29.78
C ALA A 312 -24.08 18.96 28.69
N ARG A 313 -23.09 18.20 28.19
CA ARG A 313 -22.16 18.67 27.17
C ARG A 313 -22.30 17.86 25.89
N ALA A 314 -22.53 18.54 24.78
CA ALA A 314 -22.58 17.89 23.47
C ALA A 314 -21.19 17.41 23.04
N GLY A 315 -21.13 16.22 22.46
CA GLY A 315 -19.92 15.71 21.83
C GLY A 315 -19.70 16.40 20.48
N VAL A 316 -18.48 16.83 20.21
CA VAL A 316 -18.11 17.55 18.99
C VAL A 316 -16.96 16.83 18.29
N GLN A 317 -17.24 16.28 17.12
CA GLN A 317 -16.25 15.54 16.34
C GLN A 317 -15.95 16.19 15.00
N VAL A 318 -14.67 16.46 14.74
CA VAL A 318 -14.18 16.76 13.38
C VAL A 318 -13.83 15.46 12.68
N THR A 319 -14.54 15.16 11.57
CA THR A 319 -14.26 13.96 10.77
C THR A 319 -13.15 14.21 9.76
N ALA A 320 -12.40 13.16 9.39
CA ALA A 320 -11.40 13.24 8.33
C ALA A 320 -12.02 13.70 7.00
N LYS A 321 -13.25 13.28 6.69
CA LYS A 321 -13.98 13.70 5.49
C LYS A 321 -14.26 15.21 5.50
N ALA A 322 -14.73 15.75 6.63
CA ALA A 322 -14.98 17.19 6.77
C ALA A 322 -13.68 18.00 6.64
N LEU A 323 -12.61 17.55 7.31
CA LEU A 323 -11.29 18.17 7.21
C LEU A 323 -10.78 18.20 5.76
N GLY A 324 -10.85 17.08 5.05
CA GLY A 324 -10.40 17.01 3.66
C GLY A 324 -11.20 17.91 2.72
N LYS A 325 -12.52 17.98 2.90
CA LYS A 325 -13.42 18.85 2.13
C LYS A 325 -13.13 20.34 2.39
N ALA A 326 -12.74 20.70 3.60
CA ALA A 326 -12.38 22.07 3.95
C ALA A 326 -10.98 22.46 3.45
N VAL A 327 -9.97 21.59 3.63
CA VAL A 327 -8.56 21.93 3.33
C VAL A 327 -8.26 21.96 1.83
N LEU A 328 -8.70 20.96 1.07
CA LEU A 328 -8.27 20.80 -0.33
C LEU A 328 -8.58 22.03 -1.23
N PRO A 329 -9.76 22.67 -1.15
CA PRO A 329 -10.05 23.89 -1.92
C PRO A 329 -9.24 25.12 -1.50
N LEU A 330 -8.70 25.16 -0.27
CA LEU A 330 -7.88 26.28 0.21
C LEU A 330 -6.47 26.26 -0.37
N LEU A 331 -5.98 25.09 -0.78
CA LEU A 331 -4.59 24.94 -1.22
C LEU A 331 -4.27 25.78 -2.47
N THR A 332 -5.25 26.09 -3.32
CA THR A 332 -5.05 26.97 -4.50
C THR A 332 -5.42 28.43 -4.26
N ARG A 333 -5.85 28.79 -3.04
CA ARG A 333 -6.17 30.17 -2.64
C ARG A 333 -4.94 30.91 -2.12
N SER A 334 -5.04 32.23 -2.04
CA SER A 334 -3.97 33.14 -1.59
C SER A 334 -4.40 34.03 -0.43
N GLY A 335 -3.46 34.46 0.40
CA GLY A 335 -3.72 35.44 1.46
C GLY A 335 -4.78 34.97 2.46
N THR A 336 -5.74 35.85 2.77
CA THR A 336 -6.82 35.61 3.74
C THR A 336 -7.81 34.54 3.29
N ASP A 337 -7.91 34.29 1.99
CA ASP A 337 -8.83 33.30 1.40
C ASP A 337 -8.39 31.85 1.68
N ARG A 338 -7.26 31.65 2.36
CA ARG A 338 -6.79 30.36 2.88
C ARG A 338 -7.37 30.05 4.26
N THR A 339 -8.63 30.44 4.49
CA THR A 339 -9.36 30.24 5.74
C THR A 339 -10.66 29.50 5.47
N ALA A 340 -10.97 28.46 6.25
CA ALA A 340 -12.28 27.82 6.21
C ALA A 340 -12.74 27.31 7.58
N GLU A 341 -14.06 27.30 7.76
CA GLU A 341 -14.72 26.54 8.81
C GLU A 341 -14.82 25.07 8.42
N ILE A 342 -14.52 24.20 9.37
CA ILE A 342 -14.66 22.75 9.23
C ILE A 342 -16.00 22.36 9.82
N ALA A 343 -16.80 21.65 9.02
CA ALA A 343 -18.04 21.06 9.52
C ALA A 343 -17.74 20.09 10.67
N THR A 344 -18.41 20.30 11.81
CA THR A 344 -18.38 19.41 12.97
C THR A 344 -19.59 18.50 12.95
N ARG A 345 -19.43 17.29 13.50
CA ARG A 345 -20.55 16.43 13.87
C ARG A 345 -20.80 16.64 15.36
N VAL A 346 -21.96 17.20 15.68
CA VAL A 346 -22.42 17.35 17.06
C VAL A 346 -23.29 16.14 17.41
N THR A 347 -23.01 15.52 18.56
CA THR A 347 -23.81 14.46 19.14
C THR A 347 -24.37 14.99 20.45
N GLU A 348 -25.69 15.06 20.55
CA GLU A 348 -26.34 15.52 21.78
C GLU A 348 -26.29 14.45 22.87
N PRO A 349 -26.18 14.85 24.15
CA PRO A 349 -26.32 13.95 25.28
C PRO A 349 -27.72 13.37 25.37
N GLN A 350 -27.81 12.17 25.94
CA GLN A 350 -29.09 11.49 26.12
C GLN A 350 -29.95 12.18 27.18
N VAL A 351 -29.32 12.69 28.24
CA VAL A 351 -29.99 13.36 29.36
C VAL A 351 -29.48 14.79 29.47
N THR A 352 -30.42 15.74 29.48
CA THR A 352 -30.23 17.16 29.74
C THR A 352 -31.25 17.62 30.79
N ALA A 353 -30.99 18.73 31.47
CA ALA A 353 -31.96 19.36 32.36
C ALA A 353 -33.31 19.60 31.66
N GLU A 354 -33.27 20.02 30.39
CA GLU A 354 -34.45 20.33 29.58
C GLU A 354 -35.25 19.09 29.13
N ASN A 355 -34.62 17.91 29.09
CA ASN A 355 -35.27 16.69 28.61
C ASN A 355 -35.60 15.68 29.70
N ALA A 356 -35.08 15.83 30.92
CA ALA A 356 -35.25 14.89 32.02
C ALA A 356 -36.73 14.57 32.29
N GLU A 357 -37.58 15.61 32.38
CA GLU A 357 -39.03 15.43 32.57
C GLU A 357 -39.69 14.68 31.39
N ARG A 358 -39.30 14.99 30.16
CA ARG A 358 -39.82 14.30 28.95
C ARG A 358 -39.40 12.83 28.89
N LEU A 359 -38.22 12.50 29.41
CA LEU A 359 -37.73 11.13 29.56
C LEU A 359 -38.42 10.37 30.70
N GLY A 360 -39.15 11.07 31.58
CA GLY A 360 -39.79 10.51 32.76
C GLY A 360 -38.84 10.35 33.95
N LEU A 361 -37.72 11.08 33.98
CA LEU A 361 -36.78 11.10 35.10
C LEU A 361 -37.24 12.14 36.12
N THR A 362 -38.31 11.82 36.86
CA THR A 362 -39.06 12.81 37.66
C THR A 362 -39.05 12.53 39.16
N GLU A 363 -38.94 11.27 39.56
CA GLU A 363 -39.03 10.83 40.96
C GLU A 363 -38.04 9.70 41.27
N LYS A 364 -37.88 9.41 42.57
CA LYS A 364 -37.20 8.21 43.06
C LYS A 364 -38.09 6.98 42.86
N MET A 365 -37.61 6.01 42.10
CA MET A 365 -38.26 4.70 41.97
C MET A 365 -37.89 3.78 43.14
N SER A 366 -36.61 3.75 43.50
CA SER A 366 -36.11 2.95 44.61
C SER A 366 -34.75 3.46 45.06
N SER A 367 -34.35 3.10 46.28
CA SER A 367 -33.00 3.30 46.78
C SER A 367 -32.63 2.14 47.70
N PHE A 368 -31.38 1.72 47.66
CA PHE A 368 -30.85 0.70 48.55
C PHE A 368 -29.43 1.03 48.97
N THR A 369 -29.10 0.72 50.23
CA THR A 369 -27.77 0.95 50.78
C THR A 369 -27.23 -0.36 51.36
N VAL A 370 -25.98 -0.68 51.00
CA VAL A 370 -25.21 -1.74 51.63
C VAL A 370 -24.11 -1.12 52.46
N ASN A 371 -24.02 -1.53 53.72
CA ASN A 371 -22.91 -1.19 54.60
C ASN A 371 -21.83 -2.26 54.53
N PHE A 372 -20.58 -1.87 54.65
CA PHE A 372 -19.43 -2.76 54.66
C PHE A 372 -18.33 -2.24 55.58
N GLU A 373 -17.50 -3.15 56.09
CA GLU A 373 -16.33 -2.75 56.87
C GLU A 373 -15.31 -2.03 55.98
N PRO A 374 -14.68 -0.95 56.45
CA PRO A 374 -13.69 -0.24 55.65
C PRO A 374 -12.45 -1.10 55.45
N ALA A 375 -11.96 -1.18 54.21
CA ALA A 375 -10.66 -1.75 53.88
C ALA A 375 -10.09 -1.01 52.65
N PRO A 376 -8.79 -0.69 52.59
CA PRO A 376 -8.23 0.12 51.50
C PRO A 376 -8.56 -0.39 50.10
N TYR A 377 -8.48 -1.71 49.88
CA TYR A 377 -8.83 -2.32 48.59
C TYR A 377 -10.33 -2.19 48.29
N ARG A 378 -11.18 -2.34 49.32
CA ARG A 378 -12.63 -2.41 49.20
C ARG A 378 -13.19 -1.03 48.85
N THR A 379 -12.78 0.00 49.60
CA THR A 379 -13.14 1.39 49.32
C THR A 379 -12.72 1.79 47.91
N ARG A 380 -11.49 1.47 47.49
CA ARG A 380 -11.00 1.79 46.15
C ARG A 380 -11.79 1.08 45.05
N ASN A 381 -12.01 -0.23 45.18
CA ASN A 381 -12.72 -1.03 44.18
C ASN A 381 -14.22 -0.67 44.10
N ILE A 382 -14.87 -0.45 45.24
CA ILE A 382 -16.27 -0.01 45.30
C ILE A 382 -16.41 1.39 44.70
N GLY A 383 -15.56 2.34 45.11
CA GLY A 383 -15.58 3.71 44.59
C GLY A 383 -15.38 3.74 43.07
N ARG A 384 -14.45 2.94 42.54
CA ARG A 384 -14.25 2.81 41.09
C ARG A 384 -15.46 2.21 40.38
N ALA A 385 -16.08 1.17 40.93
CA ALA A 385 -17.30 0.60 40.34
C ALA A 385 -18.47 1.60 40.38
N VAL A 386 -18.60 2.38 41.46
CA VAL A 386 -19.61 3.44 41.61
C VAL A 386 -19.41 4.55 40.57
N GLU A 387 -18.18 5.04 40.41
CA GLU A 387 -17.83 6.03 39.38
C GLU A 387 -18.26 5.58 37.98
N LEU A 388 -18.07 4.30 37.66
CA LEU A 388 -18.38 3.74 36.35
C LEU A 388 -19.88 3.52 36.10
N ILE A 389 -20.69 3.26 37.14
CA ILE A 389 -22.14 3.03 36.97
C ILE A 389 -22.97 4.30 37.17
N ASN A 390 -22.47 5.27 37.94
CA ASN A 390 -23.19 6.51 38.22
C ASN A 390 -23.44 7.27 36.91
N GLY A 391 -24.67 7.74 36.70
CA GLY A 391 -25.06 8.39 35.45
C GLY A 391 -25.54 7.43 34.35
N SER A 392 -25.64 6.12 34.62
CA SER A 392 -26.18 5.17 33.64
C SER A 392 -27.63 5.49 33.31
N VAL A 393 -27.94 5.59 32.02
CA VAL A 393 -29.30 5.79 31.51
C VAL A 393 -29.76 4.54 30.78
N VAL A 394 -30.88 3.97 31.22
CA VAL A 394 -31.49 2.77 30.64
C VAL A 394 -32.79 3.18 29.96
N MET A 395 -32.79 3.24 28.63
CA MET A 395 -34.00 3.57 27.86
C MET A 395 -35.05 2.45 27.95
N PRO A 396 -36.35 2.76 27.74
CA PRO A 396 -37.41 1.73 27.73
C PRO A 396 -37.09 0.55 26.81
N GLY A 397 -37.30 -0.66 27.31
CA GLY A 397 -37.05 -1.91 26.61
C GLY A 397 -35.57 -2.28 26.45
N ARG A 398 -34.63 -1.47 26.96
CA ARG A 398 -33.18 -1.78 26.91
C ARG A 398 -32.74 -2.53 28.16
N THR A 399 -31.74 -3.39 27.99
CA THR A 399 -31.12 -4.17 29.07
C THR A 399 -29.83 -3.50 29.55
N TRP A 400 -29.79 -3.14 30.83
CA TRP A 400 -28.56 -2.74 31.51
C TRP A 400 -27.75 -3.97 31.93
N SER A 401 -26.44 -3.84 31.99
CA SER A 401 -25.49 -4.91 32.33
C SER A 401 -24.38 -4.32 33.19
N PHE A 402 -24.17 -4.92 34.34
CA PHE A 402 -23.14 -4.49 35.28
C PHE A 402 -21.76 -4.65 34.65
N ASN A 403 -21.46 -5.83 34.11
CA ASN A 403 -20.17 -6.11 33.51
C ASN A 403 -19.92 -5.20 32.30
N ARG A 404 -20.88 -5.02 31.37
CA ARG A 404 -20.67 -4.12 30.22
C ARG A 404 -20.36 -2.68 30.64
N THR A 405 -20.93 -2.22 31.76
CA THR A 405 -20.78 -0.85 32.25
C THR A 405 -19.47 -0.68 33.02
N VAL A 406 -19.14 -1.61 33.91
CA VAL A 406 -17.95 -1.56 34.77
C VAL A 406 -16.68 -2.06 34.06
N GLY A 407 -16.82 -2.96 33.10
CA GLY A 407 -15.70 -3.61 32.42
C GLY A 407 -15.00 -4.68 33.27
N GLU A 408 -13.91 -5.21 32.72
CA GLU A 408 -13.04 -6.15 33.41
C GLU A 408 -12.35 -5.47 34.59
N ARG A 409 -12.29 -6.15 35.74
CA ARG A 409 -11.67 -5.62 36.95
C ARG A 409 -10.16 -5.80 36.88
N THR A 410 -9.47 -4.92 36.15
CA THR A 410 -8.01 -4.92 36.02
C THR A 410 -7.40 -3.66 36.65
N GLU A 411 -6.09 -3.71 36.90
CA GLU A 411 -5.34 -2.52 37.33
C GLU A 411 -5.44 -1.38 36.31
N ALA A 412 -5.40 -1.69 35.01
CA ALA A 412 -5.57 -0.72 33.93
C ALA A 412 -6.96 -0.04 33.95
N ASN A 413 -7.98 -0.73 34.49
CA ASN A 413 -9.32 -0.17 34.71
C ASN A 413 -9.49 0.42 36.13
N GLY A 414 -8.39 0.59 36.88
CA GLY A 414 -8.36 1.27 38.18
C GLY A 414 -8.67 0.38 39.39
N PHE A 415 -8.87 -0.92 39.20
CA PHE A 415 -9.12 -1.87 40.28
C PHE A 415 -7.83 -2.37 40.92
N VAL A 416 -7.90 -2.74 42.19
CA VAL A 416 -6.78 -3.33 42.95
C VAL A 416 -7.14 -4.71 43.46
N GLU A 417 -6.11 -5.48 43.81
CA GLU A 417 -6.27 -6.78 44.45
C GLU A 417 -7.00 -6.65 45.79
N GLY A 418 -7.98 -7.52 46.01
CA GLY A 418 -8.79 -7.57 47.21
C GLY A 418 -9.30 -8.97 47.48
N VAL A 419 -9.92 -9.16 48.64
CA VAL A 419 -10.54 -10.46 48.97
C VAL A 419 -11.78 -10.69 48.11
N MET A 420 -11.84 -11.86 47.48
CA MET A 420 -12.92 -12.39 46.65
C MET A 420 -13.31 -13.78 47.18
N ILE A 421 -14.51 -14.24 46.85
CA ILE A 421 -14.94 -15.62 47.09
C ILE A 421 -14.81 -16.40 45.79
N PHE A 422 -14.12 -17.52 45.80
CA PHE A 422 -13.99 -18.44 44.66
C PHE A 422 -14.03 -19.88 45.17
N ASN A 423 -14.90 -20.71 44.59
CA ASN A 423 -15.11 -22.11 45.00
C ASN A 423 -15.27 -22.29 46.53
N ASP A 424 -16.16 -21.52 47.14
CA ASP A 424 -16.48 -21.60 48.59
C ASP A 424 -15.37 -21.17 49.56
N GLU A 425 -14.30 -20.54 49.05
CA GLU A 425 -13.18 -20.05 49.87
C GLU A 425 -12.86 -18.58 49.57
N PHE A 426 -12.26 -17.90 50.55
CA PHE A 426 -11.70 -16.55 50.35
C PHE A 426 -10.35 -16.62 49.63
N THR A 427 -10.21 -15.86 48.55
CA THR A 427 -8.97 -15.72 47.77
C THR A 427 -8.69 -14.26 47.47
N LYS A 428 -7.49 -13.94 46.99
CA LYS A 428 -7.14 -12.60 46.51
C LYS A 428 -7.28 -12.52 45.00
N ALA A 429 -8.03 -11.54 44.53
CA ALA A 429 -8.18 -11.24 43.11
C ALA A 429 -8.46 -9.74 42.88
N PRO A 430 -8.12 -9.20 41.69
CA PRO A 430 -8.53 -7.87 41.30
C PRO A 430 -10.05 -7.65 41.40
N GLY A 431 -10.47 -6.52 41.97
CA GLY A 431 -11.90 -6.19 42.10
C GLY A 431 -12.61 -6.81 43.29
N GLY A 432 -11.89 -7.37 44.27
CA GLY A 432 -12.47 -7.78 45.54
C GLY A 432 -13.31 -6.67 46.18
N GLY A 433 -14.53 -6.99 46.61
CA GLY A 433 -15.50 -6.04 47.16
C GLY A 433 -16.55 -5.50 46.18
N VAL A 434 -16.37 -5.63 44.85
CA VAL A 434 -17.31 -5.10 43.85
C VAL A 434 -18.71 -5.72 43.94
N SER A 435 -18.84 -6.95 44.46
CA SER A 435 -20.16 -7.56 44.68
C SER A 435 -21.04 -6.79 45.66
N ALA A 436 -20.48 -5.93 46.53
CA ALA A 436 -21.29 -5.00 47.32
C ALA A 436 -22.07 -4.03 46.44
N VAL A 437 -21.44 -3.52 45.37
CA VAL A 437 -22.11 -2.65 44.39
C VAL A 437 -23.13 -3.44 43.58
N ALA A 438 -22.79 -4.65 43.12
CA ALA A 438 -23.73 -5.51 42.41
C ALA A 438 -24.98 -5.85 43.25
N THR A 439 -24.80 -6.26 44.51
CA THR A 439 -25.91 -6.47 45.45
C THR A 439 -26.75 -5.21 45.68
N THR A 440 -26.11 -4.04 45.73
CA THR A 440 -26.84 -2.77 45.90
C THR A 440 -27.68 -2.44 44.67
N VAL A 441 -27.12 -2.60 43.47
CA VAL A 441 -27.87 -2.47 42.20
C VAL A 441 -28.99 -3.51 42.11
N PHE A 442 -28.74 -4.76 42.53
CA PHE A 442 -29.74 -5.83 42.55
C PHE A 442 -30.96 -5.45 43.41
N ASN A 443 -30.73 -4.89 44.60
CA ASN A 443 -31.83 -4.49 45.47
C ASN A 443 -32.52 -3.22 44.98
N ALA A 444 -31.78 -2.25 44.43
CA ALA A 444 -32.38 -1.08 43.78
C ALA A 444 -33.28 -1.51 42.60
N MET A 445 -32.82 -2.40 41.72
CA MET A 445 -33.65 -2.92 40.62
C MET A 445 -34.82 -3.77 41.13
N PHE A 446 -34.65 -4.50 42.24
CA PHE A 446 -35.71 -5.30 42.85
C PHE A 446 -36.88 -4.41 43.24
N PHE A 447 -36.62 -3.36 44.02
CA PHE A 447 -37.64 -2.43 44.51
C PHE A 447 -38.13 -1.45 43.44
N ALA A 448 -37.34 -1.15 42.41
CA ALA A 448 -37.81 -0.38 41.25
C ALA A 448 -38.85 -1.16 40.41
N GLY A 449 -39.01 -2.46 40.68
CA GLY A 449 -39.99 -3.31 39.99
C GLY A 449 -39.62 -3.60 38.54
N VAL A 450 -38.36 -3.40 38.14
CA VAL A 450 -37.89 -3.70 36.78
C VAL A 450 -37.56 -5.20 36.63
N LYS A 451 -37.55 -5.68 35.39
CA LYS A 451 -37.39 -7.10 35.07
C LYS A 451 -35.93 -7.57 35.17
N PRO A 452 -35.57 -8.47 36.11
CA PRO A 452 -34.25 -9.12 36.11
C PRO A 452 -34.08 -9.99 34.86
N VAL A 453 -32.85 -10.07 34.35
CA VAL A 453 -32.46 -10.87 33.18
C VAL A 453 -31.40 -11.89 33.56
N GLU A 454 -30.42 -11.49 34.36
CA GLU A 454 -29.32 -12.34 34.83
C GLU A 454 -28.90 -11.85 36.20
N TYR A 455 -28.76 -12.77 37.14
CA TYR A 455 -28.24 -12.53 38.48
C TYR A 455 -27.88 -13.88 39.09
N GLY A 456 -26.99 -13.87 40.09
CA GLY A 456 -26.65 -15.04 40.88
C GLY A 456 -26.10 -14.60 42.24
N ALA A 457 -26.48 -15.32 43.30
CA ALA A 457 -25.93 -15.08 44.62
C ALA A 457 -24.49 -15.62 44.73
N HIS A 458 -23.78 -15.27 45.81
CA HIS A 458 -22.59 -16.02 46.19
C HIS A 458 -22.97 -17.46 46.56
N SER A 459 -21.99 -18.36 46.58
CA SER A 459 -22.23 -19.76 46.92
C SER A 459 -22.68 -19.93 48.37
N PHE A 460 -22.06 -19.24 49.31
CA PHE A 460 -22.50 -19.16 50.72
C PHE A 460 -23.08 -17.77 51.05
N TYR A 461 -23.90 -17.74 52.10
CA TYR A 461 -24.54 -16.50 52.57
C TYR A 461 -23.52 -15.53 53.20
N ILE A 462 -23.69 -14.24 52.92
CA ILE A 462 -22.89 -13.16 53.47
C ILE A 462 -23.79 -12.27 54.33
N GLU A 463 -23.52 -12.23 55.63
CA GLU A 463 -24.40 -11.70 56.67
C GLU A 463 -24.73 -10.20 56.54
N ARG A 464 -23.93 -9.45 55.77
CA ARG A 464 -24.17 -8.03 55.51
C ARG A 464 -25.25 -7.78 54.44
N TYR A 465 -25.67 -8.80 53.72
CA TYR A 465 -26.70 -8.71 52.67
C TYR A 465 -28.02 -9.30 53.16
N PRO A 466 -29.18 -8.86 52.64
CA PRO A 466 -30.44 -9.53 52.96
C PRO A 466 -30.47 -10.95 52.38
N GLU A 467 -30.93 -11.92 53.17
CA GLU A 467 -31.06 -13.31 52.76
C GLU A 467 -31.86 -13.45 51.45
N GLY A 468 -31.29 -14.15 50.46
CA GLY A 468 -31.92 -14.39 49.17
C GLY A 468 -32.02 -13.17 48.24
N ARG A 469 -31.50 -12.00 48.66
CA ARG A 469 -31.49 -10.78 47.84
C ARG A 469 -30.08 -10.20 47.71
N GLU A 470 -29.24 -10.92 47.00
CA GLU A 470 -27.90 -10.49 46.66
C GLU A 470 -27.54 -10.84 45.21
N ALA A 471 -26.49 -10.18 44.71
CA ALA A 471 -25.91 -10.51 43.42
C ALA A 471 -24.39 -10.44 43.49
N THR A 472 -23.74 -11.44 42.90
CA THR A 472 -22.33 -11.42 42.57
C THR A 472 -22.13 -11.31 41.07
N VAL A 473 -20.92 -10.99 40.67
CA VAL A 473 -20.54 -10.72 39.28
C VAL A 473 -19.14 -11.25 39.02
N ALA A 474 -18.97 -11.95 37.92
CA ALA A 474 -17.70 -12.48 37.46
C ALA A 474 -17.54 -12.16 35.97
N TRP A 475 -16.48 -11.43 35.62
CA TRP A 475 -16.24 -11.02 34.24
C TRP A 475 -16.13 -12.24 33.32
N GLY A 476 -16.94 -12.27 32.26
CA GLY A 476 -16.96 -13.36 31.28
C GLY A 476 -17.84 -14.57 31.64
N SER A 477 -18.34 -14.70 32.87
CA SER A 477 -19.12 -15.87 33.31
C SER A 477 -20.44 -15.58 34.03
N LEU A 478 -20.54 -14.53 34.83
CA LEU A 478 -21.77 -14.15 35.55
C LEU A 478 -21.95 -12.63 35.57
N ASP A 479 -23.10 -12.16 35.09
CA ASP A 479 -23.44 -10.75 35.06
C ASP A 479 -24.71 -10.44 35.88
N LEU A 480 -24.83 -9.18 36.30
CA LEU A 480 -26.06 -8.62 36.83
C LEU A 480 -26.72 -7.78 35.73
N ARG A 481 -27.88 -8.23 35.25
CA ARG A 481 -28.60 -7.62 34.13
C ARG A 481 -30.07 -7.48 34.45
N PHE A 482 -30.63 -6.36 34.02
CA PHE A 482 -32.07 -6.11 34.06
C PHE A 482 -32.53 -5.38 32.81
N THR A 483 -33.77 -5.59 32.42
CA THR A 483 -34.42 -4.84 31.35
C THR A 483 -35.30 -3.77 31.96
N ASN A 484 -35.16 -2.53 31.48
CA ASN A 484 -36.09 -1.48 31.86
C ASN A 484 -37.43 -1.66 31.14
N ASP A 485 -38.38 -2.32 31.80
CA ASP A 485 -39.76 -2.52 31.36
C ASP A 485 -40.76 -1.56 32.03
N SER A 486 -40.27 -0.43 32.58
CA SER A 486 -41.11 0.61 33.19
C SER A 486 -41.89 1.45 32.17
N GLY A 487 -41.44 1.47 30.90
CA GLY A 487 -42.02 2.30 29.83
C GLY A 487 -41.46 3.73 29.76
N ARG A 488 -40.65 4.15 30.74
CA ARG A 488 -39.93 5.45 30.77
C ARG A 488 -38.43 5.24 30.93
N ALA A 489 -37.62 6.29 30.75
CA ALA A 489 -36.19 6.17 31.00
C ALA A 489 -35.95 5.93 32.49
N LEU A 490 -34.83 5.28 32.80
CA LEU A 490 -34.37 5.01 34.15
C LEU A 490 -32.93 5.50 34.25
N TYR A 491 -32.64 6.25 35.30
CA TYR A 491 -31.30 6.77 35.60
C TYR A 491 -30.78 6.11 36.87
N ILE A 492 -29.52 5.68 36.85
CA ILE A 492 -28.85 5.07 38.02
C ILE A 492 -27.96 6.13 38.65
N GLN A 493 -28.37 6.61 39.82
CA GLN A 493 -27.54 7.41 40.70
C GLN A 493 -26.82 6.46 41.65
N ALA A 494 -25.50 6.56 41.75
CA ALA A 494 -24.70 5.72 42.63
C ALA A 494 -23.66 6.57 43.38
N GLU A 495 -23.52 6.30 44.67
CA GLU A 495 -22.62 7.01 45.56
C GLU A 495 -22.04 6.03 46.60
N SER A 496 -20.82 6.29 47.05
CA SER A 496 -20.17 5.48 48.09
C SER A 496 -19.37 6.34 49.06
N THR A 497 -19.31 5.86 50.29
CA THR A 497 -18.39 6.31 51.34
C THR A 497 -17.34 5.24 51.61
N ASP A 498 -16.51 5.45 52.63
CA ASP A 498 -15.56 4.43 53.09
C ASP A 498 -16.23 3.20 53.72
N THR A 499 -17.53 3.28 54.04
CA THR A 499 -18.26 2.26 54.80
C THR A 499 -19.61 1.86 54.19
N SER A 500 -20.04 2.50 53.11
CA SER A 500 -21.33 2.22 52.49
C SER A 500 -21.36 2.52 51.00
N VAL A 501 -22.28 1.88 50.29
CA VAL A 501 -22.63 2.20 48.91
C VAL A 501 -24.15 2.30 48.83
N THR A 502 -24.64 3.34 48.16
CA THR A 502 -26.05 3.59 47.90
C THR A 502 -26.28 3.64 46.40
N VAL A 503 -27.31 2.94 45.93
CA VAL A 503 -27.77 3.02 44.54
C VAL A 503 -29.24 3.41 44.55
N THR A 504 -29.55 4.47 43.81
CA THR A 504 -30.89 5.03 43.67
C THR A 504 -31.28 5.00 42.20
N PHE A 505 -32.46 4.44 41.90
CA PHE A 505 -33.04 4.46 40.57
C PHE A 505 -34.00 5.65 40.47
N LEU A 506 -33.73 6.56 39.54
CA LEU A 506 -34.57 7.72 39.24
C LEU A 506 -35.35 7.46 37.96
N GLY A 507 -36.62 7.85 37.92
CA GLY A 507 -37.51 7.54 36.82
C GLY A 507 -38.96 7.88 37.12
N THR A 508 -39.87 7.08 36.56
CA THR A 508 -41.30 7.10 36.85
C THR A 508 -41.69 5.73 37.36
N ARG A 509 -42.33 5.66 38.52
CA ARG A 509 -42.75 4.37 39.09
C ARG A 509 -43.84 3.72 38.24
N LYS A 510 -43.75 2.39 38.10
CA LYS A 510 -44.76 1.55 37.43
C LYS A 510 -45.79 0.97 38.41
N TYR A 511 -45.39 0.87 39.67
CA TYR A 511 -46.16 0.31 40.78
C TYR A 511 -46.02 1.28 41.96
N ASP A 512 -47.07 1.42 42.77
CA ASP A 512 -47.04 2.30 43.93
C ASP A 512 -45.99 1.85 44.95
N GLU A 513 -45.92 0.54 45.17
CA GLU A 513 -45.02 -0.08 46.13
C GLU A 513 -44.59 -1.48 45.67
N VAL A 514 -43.36 -1.86 46.05
CA VAL A 514 -42.83 -3.21 45.87
C VAL A 514 -42.30 -3.68 47.22
N GLU A 515 -42.86 -4.76 47.75
CA GLU A 515 -42.47 -5.34 49.03
C GLU A 515 -41.59 -6.58 48.86
N SER A 516 -40.83 -6.90 49.91
CA SER A 516 -40.03 -8.12 50.02
C SER A 516 -40.54 -8.96 51.17
N VAL A 517 -41.07 -10.15 50.89
CA VAL A 517 -41.50 -11.12 51.91
C VAL A 517 -40.54 -12.30 51.93
N THR A 518 -39.70 -12.39 52.94
CA THR A 518 -38.73 -13.48 53.10
C THR A 518 -39.37 -14.66 53.83
N GLY A 519 -39.34 -15.84 53.19
CA GLY A 519 -39.77 -17.10 53.80
C GLY A 519 -38.78 -17.63 54.84
N PRO A 520 -39.13 -18.70 55.58
CA PRO A 520 -38.22 -19.34 56.51
C PRO A 520 -37.02 -19.98 55.78
N ARG A 521 -35.89 -20.07 56.47
CA ARG A 521 -34.78 -20.92 56.02
C ARG A 521 -35.19 -22.38 56.03
N THR A 522 -34.81 -23.10 54.99
CA THR A 522 -35.09 -24.53 54.80
C THR A 522 -33.82 -25.27 54.42
N ASN A 523 -33.79 -26.61 54.51
CA ASN A 523 -32.61 -27.42 54.16
C ASN A 523 -31.31 -26.94 54.81
N VAL A 524 -31.38 -26.56 56.10
CA VAL A 524 -30.24 -26.01 56.84
C VAL A 524 -29.15 -27.08 56.99
N LYS A 525 -27.90 -26.72 56.69
CA LYS A 525 -26.73 -27.59 56.79
C LYS A 525 -25.62 -26.89 57.57
N GLU A 526 -25.11 -27.55 58.60
CA GLU A 526 -24.00 -27.04 59.42
C GLU A 526 -22.67 -27.03 58.65
N PRO A 527 -21.77 -26.07 58.93
CA PRO A 527 -20.44 -26.01 58.35
C PRO A 527 -19.48 -27.04 58.94
N GLU A 528 -18.47 -27.41 58.15
CA GLU A 528 -17.38 -28.28 58.57
C GLU A 528 -16.13 -27.46 58.93
N LYS A 529 -15.16 -28.09 59.58
CA LYS A 529 -13.85 -27.48 59.89
C LYS A 529 -12.77 -28.04 58.97
N LYS A 530 -12.00 -27.15 58.34
CA LYS A 530 -10.89 -27.45 57.45
C LYS A 530 -9.61 -26.75 57.94
N VAL A 531 -8.49 -27.45 57.83
CA VAL A 531 -7.15 -26.92 58.12
C VAL A 531 -6.38 -26.83 56.80
N SER A 532 -5.80 -25.67 56.53
CA SER A 532 -5.00 -25.42 55.33
C SER A 532 -3.60 -24.95 55.73
N THR A 533 -2.59 -25.50 55.05
CA THR A 533 -1.17 -25.14 55.21
C THR A 533 -0.65 -24.38 53.97
N ASP A 534 -1.55 -23.85 53.14
CA ASP A 534 -1.19 -23.08 51.95
C ASP A 534 -0.66 -21.69 52.38
N GLU A 535 0.44 -21.23 51.78
CA GLU A 535 1.01 -19.90 52.01
C GLU A 535 0.03 -18.76 51.66
N GLN A 536 -0.94 -19.01 50.77
CA GLN A 536 -1.98 -18.07 50.36
C GLN A 536 -3.29 -18.25 51.14
N CYS A 537 -3.31 -19.06 52.20
CA CYS A 537 -4.51 -19.31 52.98
C CYS A 537 -5.13 -18.02 53.54
N VAL A 538 -6.45 -17.91 53.42
CA VAL A 538 -7.24 -16.83 54.02
C VAL A 538 -8.19 -17.46 55.06
N PRO A 539 -8.14 -17.04 56.34
CA PRO A 539 -9.00 -17.63 57.37
C PRO A 539 -10.48 -17.35 57.07
N GLN A 540 -11.34 -18.31 57.39
CA GLN A 540 -12.78 -18.25 57.14
C GLN A 540 -13.57 -18.67 58.38
N THR A 541 -14.59 -17.90 58.73
CA THR A 541 -15.48 -18.18 59.86
C THR A 541 -16.63 -19.09 59.45
N PRO A 542 -17.08 -20.03 60.30
CA PRO A 542 -18.18 -20.93 59.96
C PRO A 542 -19.52 -20.19 59.82
N LEU A 543 -20.40 -20.66 58.92
CA LEU A 543 -21.81 -20.27 58.84
C LEU A 543 -22.66 -21.38 58.18
N GLU A 544 -23.87 -21.60 58.68
CA GLU A 544 -24.79 -22.59 58.10
C GLU A 544 -25.21 -22.26 56.66
N GLY A 545 -25.33 -23.30 55.84
CA GLY A 545 -25.96 -23.24 54.52
C GLY A 545 -27.45 -23.47 54.63
N PHE A 546 -28.24 -22.96 53.69
CA PHE A 546 -29.71 -23.08 53.70
C PHE A 546 -30.32 -22.67 52.34
N ASP A 547 -31.57 -23.07 52.13
CA ASP A 547 -32.44 -22.59 51.08
C ASP A 547 -33.38 -21.50 51.61
N VAL A 548 -33.55 -20.43 50.85
CA VAL A 548 -34.51 -19.36 51.15
C VAL A 548 -35.28 -18.95 49.89
N THR A 549 -36.57 -18.63 50.08
CA THR A 549 -37.40 -18.01 49.04
C THR A 549 -37.82 -16.62 49.49
N VAL A 550 -37.58 -15.62 48.64
CA VAL A 550 -38.03 -14.25 48.83
C VAL A 550 -39.08 -13.91 47.79
N GLU A 551 -40.26 -13.54 48.22
CA GLU A 551 -41.33 -13.10 47.34
C GLU A 551 -41.24 -11.59 47.10
N ARG A 552 -41.10 -11.18 45.84
CA ARG A 552 -41.25 -9.80 45.39
C ARG A 552 -42.72 -9.53 45.10
N VAL A 553 -43.36 -8.71 45.93
CA VAL A 553 -44.80 -8.43 45.86
C VAL A 553 -45.00 -7.03 45.30
N PHE A 554 -45.83 -6.91 44.27
CA PHE A 554 -46.11 -5.64 43.60
C PHE A 554 -47.50 -5.15 43.99
N LEU A 555 -47.58 -3.92 44.46
CA LEU A 555 -48.81 -3.28 44.90
C LEU A 555 -49.18 -2.10 43.99
N ASP A 556 -50.45 -2.00 43.67
CA ASP A 556 -51.07 -0.89 42.93
C ASP A 556 -52.41 -0.57 43.59
N ASP A 557 -52.64 0.69 43.97
CA ASP A 557 -53.77 1.12 44.81
C ASP A 557 -53.95 0.23 46.07
N GLY A 558 -52.83 -0.18 46.69
CA GLY A 558 -52.81 -1.05 47.88
C GLY A 558 -53.25 -2.50 47.63
N ARG A 559 -53.40 -2.94 46.37
CA ARG A 559 -53.74 -4.32 46.00
C ARG A 559 -52.55 -5.03 45.38
N GLU A 560 -52.37 -6.30 45.75
CA GLU A 560 -51.39 -7.17 45.09
C GLU A 560 -51.80 -7.41 43.62
N VAL A 561 -50.97 -6.93 42.70
CA VAL A 561 -51.16 -7.13 41.25
C VAL A 561 -50.24 -8.21 40.69
N LYS A 562 -49.15 -8.53 41.39
CA LYS A 562 -48.16 -9.51 40.95
C LYS A 562 -47.30 -9.98 42.12
N ARG A 563 -46.83 -11.22 42.03
CA ARG A 563 -45.86 -11.83 42.95
C ARG A 563 -44.83 -12.64 42.20
N GLU A 564 -43.56 -12.51 42.57
CA GLU A 564 -42.46 -13.23 41.93
C GLU A 564 -41.52 -13.86 42.97
N PRO A 565 -41.31 -15.19 42.93
CA PRO A 565 -40.41 -15.86 43.85
C PRO A 565 -38.95 -15.76 43.40
N PHE A 566 -38.06 -15.41 44.32
CA PHE A 566 -36.61 -15.49 44.20
C PHE A 566 -36.11 -16.60 45.11
N ARG A 567 -35.58 -17.68 44.53
CA ARG A 567 -35.08 -18.83 45.27
C ARG A 567 -33.56 -18.84 45.25
N THR A 568 -32.97 -18.99 46.42
CA THR A 568 -31.52 -19.03 46.59
C THR A 568 -31.13 -20.21 47.45
N HIS A 569 -30.13 -20.95 46.98
CA HIS A 569 -29.46 -22.01 47.73
C HIS A 569 -28.11 -21.48 48.19
N TYR A 570 -27.84 -21.57 49.48
CA TYR A 570 -26.54 -21.27 50.07
C TYR A 570 -25.87 -22.54 50.57
N THR A 571 -24.64 -22.77 50.14
CA THR A 571 -23.75 -23.77 50.71
C THR A 571 -23.28 -23.31 52.10
N PRO A 572 -22.99 -24.24 53.03
CA PRO A 572 -22.37 -23.87 54.29
C PRO A 572 -20.99 -23.27 54.06
N ARG A 573 -20.67 -22.22 54.81
CA ARG A 573 -19.33 -21.62 54.82
C ARG A 573 -18.51 -22.36 55.86
N ASP A 574 -17.61 -23.24 55.43
CA ASP A 574 -16.77 -24.02 56.34
C ASP A 574 -15.77 -23.13 57.10
N GLU A 575 -15.40 -23.53 58.31
CA GLU A 575 -14.30 -22.90 59.05
C GLU A 575 -12.97 -23.27 58.37
N ILE A 576 -12.17 -22.27 57.98
CA ILE A 576 -10.80 -22.47 57.47
C ILE A 576 -9.81 -21.91 58.48
N VAL A 577 -8.99 -22.80 59.04
CA VAL A 577 -7.85 -22.45 59.90
C VAL A 577 -6.56 -22.54 59.08
N CYS A 578 -5.81 -21.45 59.03
CA CYS A 578 -4.50 -21.39 58.37
C CYS A 578 -3.41 -21.68 59.41
N GLU A 579 -2.59 -22.70 59.16
CA GLU A 579 -1.48 -23.14 60.05
C GLU A 579 -0.09 -22.84 59.49
#